data_AF-A0A1Q9NME1-F1
#
_entry.id   AF-A0A1Q9NME1-F1
#
_cell.length_a   1.000
_cell.length_b   1.000
_cell.length_c   1.000
_cell.angle_alpha   90.00
_cell.angle_beta   90.00
_cell.angle_gamma   90.00
#
_symmetry.space_group_name_H-M   'P 1'
#
loop_
_entity.id
_entity.type
_entity.pdbx_description
1 polymer ?
#
loop_
_entity_poly.entity_id
_entity_poly.type
_entity_poly.pdbx_seq_one_letter_code
_entity_poly.pdbx_strand_id
1 'polypeptide(L)'
;MTPEDLLIFLKNISNKSEILYLFQKPSCYLSREERWIMLCLLLHSFGANYNFNKHELYLHWGVKDKDHLKYIQQLINSILDSNIVAEYDNNNQTWILKF
;
A
#
# COMPACT_ATOMS: atom_id res chain seq x y z
N MET A 1 5.38 12.64 14.60
CA MET A 1 5.49 11.44 15.46
C MET A 1 5.06 10.25 14.60
N THR A 2 5.85 9.20 14.48
CA THR A 2 5.53 8.07 13.59
C THR A 2 4.52 7.13 14.29
N PRO A 3 3.40 6.75 13.64
CA PRO A 3 2.42 5.83 14.21
C PRO A 3 3.05 4.50 14.65
N GLU A 4 2.58 3.93 15.76
CA GLU A 4 3.11 2.68 16.32
C GLU A 4 3.01 1.50 15.33
N ASP A 5 1.94 1.46 14.53
CA ASP A 5 1.72 0.42 13.51
C ASP A 5 2.82 0.43 12.43
N LEU A 6 3.46 1.57 12.19
CA LEU A 6 4.54 1.69 11.20
C LEU A 6 5.92 1.33 11.78
N LEU A 7 6.03 1.12 13.10
CA LEU A 7 7.30 0.74 13.73
C LEU A 7 7.81 -0.61 13.22
N ILE A 8 6.94 -1.52 12.76
CA ILE A 8 7.33 -2.80 12.15
C ILE A 8 8.20 -2.58 10.92
N PHE A 9 7.84 -1.61 10.06
CA PHE A 9 8.65 -1.32 8.87
C PHE A 9 9.96 -0.61 9.22
N LEU A 10 9.99 0.17 10.32
CA LEU A 10 11.21 0.82 10.81
C LEU A 10 12.16 -0.13 11.55
N LYS A 11 11.67 -1.28 12.03
CA LYS A 11 12.49 -2.35 12.60
C LYS A 11 13.26 -3.11 11.51
N ASN A 12 12.75 -3.13 10.28
CA ASN A 12 13.47 -3.67 9.14
C ASN A 12 14.52 -2.66 8.65
N ILE A 13 15.80 -2.95 8.89
CA ILE A 13 16.93 -2.04 8.62
C ILE A 13 16.97 -1.62 7.15
N SER A 14 16.58 -2.49 6.22
CA SER A 14 16.66 -2.23 4.78
C SER A 14 15.73 -1.10 4.33
N ASN A 15 14.55 -0.96 4.96
CA ASN A 15 13.49 -0.06 4.48
C ASN A 15 13.35 1.18 5.38
N LYS A 16 14.00 1.18 6.55
CA LYS A 16 13.91 2.24 7.55
C LYS A 16 14.31 3.62 7.01
N SER A 17 15.43 3.70 6.29
CA SER A 17 15.95 4.96 5.73
C SER A 17 15.00 5.53 4.68
N GLU A 18 14.48 4.67 3.80
CA GLU A 18 13.54 5.04 2.75
C GLU A 18 12.22 5.58 3.33
N ILE A 19 11.65 4.90 4.32
CA ILE A 19 10.40 5.34 4.97
C ILE A 19 10.58 6.69 5.68
N LEU A 20 11.68 6.86 6.41
CA LEU A 20 11.96 8.14 7.06
C LEU A 20 12.15 9.28 6.04
N TYR A 21 12.79 8.99 4.91
CA TYR A 21 12.94 9.94 3.81
C TYR A 21 11.57 10.37 3.24
N LEU A 22 10.65 9.42 3.03
CA LEU A 22 9.29 9.72 2.54
C LEU A 22 8.54 10.70 3.45
N PHE A 23 8.62 10.53 4.78
CA PHE A 23 7.94 11.42 5.74
C PHE A 23 8.59 12.80 5.87
N GLN A 24 9.84 12.98 5.43
CA GLN A 24 10.54 14.26 5.45
C GLN A 24 10.36 15.05 4.16
N LYS A 25 9.94 14.38 3.07
CA LYS A 25 9.76 14.98 1.76
C LYS A 25 8.42 15.73 1.69
N PRO A 26 8.38 16.99 1.21
CA PRO A 26 7.10 17.67 0.99
C PRO A 26 6.26 16.92 -0.05
N SER A 27 4.94 16.90 0.15
CA SER A 27 4.02 16.07 -0.63
C SER A 27 4.06 16.34 -2.14
N CYS A 28 4.30 17.58 -2.55
CA CYS A 28 4.42 17.98 -3.96
C CYS A 28 5.64 17.40 -4.68
N TYR A 29 6.64 16.91 -3.94
CA TYR A 29 7.85 16.31 -4.50
C TYR A 29 7.83 14.77 -4.47
N LEU A 30 6.76 14.16 -3.98
CA LEU A 30 6.65 12.70 -3.99
C LEU A 30 6.39 12.19 -5.41
N SER A 31 7.21 11.22 -5.84
CA SER A 31 6.98 10.47 -7.08
C SER A 31 5.67 9.67 -6.98
N ARG A 32 5.25 9.08 -8.10
CA ARG A 32 4.06 8.22 -8.12
C ARG A 32 4.26 6.97 -7.24
N GLU A 33 5.43 6.37 -7.34
CA GLU A 33 5.87 5.19 -6.58
C GLU A 33 6.00 5.52 -5.08
N GLU A 34 6.58 6.68 -4.74
CA GLU A 34 6.66 7.14 -3.35
C GLU A 34 5.27 7.37 -2.73
N ARG A 35 4.34 7.95 -3.51
CA ARG A 35 2.94 8.09 -3.09
C ARG A 35 2.24 6.73 -2.93
N TRP A 36 2.53 5.76 -3.80
CA TRP A 36 2.05 4.38 -3.64
C TRP A 36 2.54 3.76 -2.34
N ILE A 37 3.84 3.88 -2.02
CA ILE A 37 4.40 3.37 -0.76
C ILE A 37 3.69 4.03 0.44
N MET A 38 3.53 5.36 0.42
CA MET A 38 2.83 6.09 1.47
C MET A 38 1.38 5.62 1.66
N LEU A 39 0.65 5.37 0.56
CA LEU A 39 -0.70 4.81 0.60
C LEU A 39 -0.72 3.39 1.19
N CYS A 40 0.22 2.53 0.79
CA CYS A 40 0.34 1.18 1.32
C CYS A 40 0.65 1.17 2.81
N LEU A 41 1.54 2.06 3.27
CA LEU A 41 1.83 2.25 4.69
C LEU A 41 0.58 2.72 5.45
N LEU A 42 -0.18 3.66 4.89
CA LEU A 42 -1.45 4.10 5.48
C LEU A 42 -2.44 2.93 5.60
N LEU A 43 -2.65 2.18 4.53
CA LEU A 43 -3.59 1.06 4.51
C LEU A 43 -3.15 -0.09 5.43
N HIS A 44 -1.84 -0.23 5.68
CA HIS A 44 -1.33 -1.16 6.67
C HIS A 44 -1.84 -0.86 8.09
N SER A 45 -1.91 0.41 8.47
CA SER A 45 -2.52 0.84 9.74
C SER A 45 -4.02 0.50 9.84
N PHE A 46 -4.68 0.16 8.72
CA PHE A 46 -6.07 -0.30 8.67
C PHE A 46 -6.20 -1.82 8.42
N GLY A 47 -5.12 -2.58 8.64
CA GLY A 47 -5.13 -4.05 8.57
C GLY A 47 -4.84 -4.64 7.19
N ALA A 48 -4.49 -3.83 6.19
CA ALA A 48 -3.90 -4.36 4.97
C ALA A 48 -2.48 -4.89 5.23
N ASN A 49 -2.01 -5.83 4.43
CA ASN A 49 -0.63 -6.30 4.53
C ASN A 49 0.17 -5.76 3.36
N TYR A 50 1.28 -5.06 3.63
CA TYR A 50 2.12 -4.50 2.59
C TYR A 50 3.47 -5.24 2.52
N ASN A 51 3.74 -5.87 1.38
CA ASN A 51 5.05 -6.45 1.11
C ASN A 51 5.93 -5.41 0.43
N PHE A 52 6.79 -4.78 1.24
CA PHE A 52 7.69 -3.73 0.78
C PHE A 52 8.64 -4.21 -0.34
N ASN A 53 9.15 -5.44 -0.25
CA ASN A 53 10.13 -5.95 -1.23
C ASN A 53 9.52 -6.18 -2.61
N LYS A 54 8.22 -6.47 -2.68
CA LYS A 54 7.50 -6.68 -3.94
C LYS A 54 6.68 -5.46 -4.37
N HIS A 55 6.58 -4.44 -3.51
CA HIS A 55 5.65 -3.33 -3.63
C HIS A 55 4.18 -3.75 -3.84
N GLU A 56 3.78 -4.86 -3.22
CA GLU A 56 2.43 -5.44 -3.34
C GLU A 56 1.62 -5.19 -2.07
N LEU A 57 0.37 -4.74 -2.25
CA LEU A 57 -0.59 -4.57 -1.17
C LEU A 57 -1.60 -5.73 -1.17
N TYR A 58 -1.73 -6.39 -0.04
CA TYR A 58 -2.59 -7.54 0.17
C TYR A 58 -3.80 -7.12 1.00
N LEU A 59 -4.99 -7.25 0.43
CA LEU A 59 -6.26 -6.97 1.07
C LEU A 59 -6.96 -8.30 1.40
N HIS A 60 -7.00 -8.63 2.69
CA HIS A 60 -7.63 -9.83 3.19
C HIS A 60 -9.15 -9.62 3.31
N TRP A 61 -9.87 -9.86 2.22
CA TRP A 61 -11.33 -9.84 2.21
C TRP A 61 -11.83 -11.27 2.22
N GLY A 62 -12.63 -11.64 3.22
CA GLY A 62 -13.21 -12.99 3.31
C GLY A 62 -14.16 -13.37 2.16
N VAL A 63 -14.44 -12.44 1.24
CA VAL A 63 -15.29 -12.64 0.07
C VAL A 63 -14.65 -12.01 -1.16
N LYS A 64 -14.71 -12.73 -2.28
CA LYS A 64 -14.30 -12.25 -3.60
C LYS A 64 -15.32 -11.27 -4.17
N ASP A 65 -15.35 -10.05 -3.65
CA ASP A 65 -16.20 -8.97 -4.16
C ASP A 65 -15.44 -8.12 -5.19
N LYS A 66 -15.76 -8.33 -6.47
CA LYS A 66 -15.12 -7.61 -7.58
C LYS A 66 -15.58 -6.16 -7.71
N ASP A 67 -16.83 -5.87 -7.35
CA ASP A 67 -17.39 -4.53 -7.52
C ASP A 67 -16.82 -3.61 -6.45
N HIS A 68 -16.70 -4.10 -5.21
CA HIS A 68 -16.01 -3.40 -4.14
C HIS A 68 -14.53 -3.18 -4.47
N LEU A 69 -13.86 -4.19 -5.05
CA LEU A 69 -12.48 -4.03 -5.53
C LEU A 69 -12.37 -2.92 -6.56
N LYS A 70 -13.24 -2.94 -7.57
CA LYS A 70 -13.22 -1.97 -8.67
C LYS A 70 -13.39 -0.54 -8.14
N TYR A 71 -14.27 -0.36 -7.15
CA TYR A 71 -14.44 0.93 -6.48
C TYR A 71 -13.16 1.39 -5.78
N ILE A 72 -12.53 0.51 -5.00
CA ILE A 72 -11.26 0.82 -4.32
C ILE A 72 -10.14 1.11 -5.32
N GLN A 73 -10.04 0.33 -6.40
CA GLN A 73 -9.07 0.59 -7.46
C GLN A 73 -9.29 1.96 -8.11
N GLN A 74 -10.54 2.34 -8.38
CA GLN A 74 -10.85 3.67 -8.92
C GLN A 74 -10.44 4.80 -7.98
N LEU A 75 -10.67 4.66 -6.67
CA LEU A 75 -10.24 5.64 -5.68
C LEU A 75 -8.72 5.76 -5.64
N ILE A 76 -8.00 4.62 -5.58
CA ILE A 76 -6.54 4.60 -5.55
C ILE A 76 -5.97 5.23 -6.83
N ASN A 77 -6.50 4.84 -7.99
CA ASN A 77 -6.10 5.38 -9.29
C ASN A 77 -6.31 6.90 -9.35
N SER A 78 -7.40 7.41 -8.76
CA SER A 78 -7.68 8.85 -8.71
C SER A 78 -6.72 9.61 -7.79
N ILE A 79 -6.35 9.01 -6.66
CA ILE A 79 -5.40 9.61 -5.69
C ILE A 79 -3.98 9.65 -6.28
N LEU A 80 -3.58 8.59 -6.98
CA LEU A 80 -2.22 8.42 -7.48
C LEU A 80 -2.02 8.89 -8.91
N ASP A 81 -3.11 9.21 -9.63
CA ASP A 81 -3.10 9.47 -11.08
C ASP A 81 -2.37 8.34 -11.84
N SER A 82 -2.83 7.12 -11.60
CA SER A 82 -2.14 5.88 -11.98
C SER A 82 -3.15 4.76 -12.24
N ASN A 83 -2.69 3.64 -12.82
CA ASN A 83 -3.51 2.47 -13.10
C ASN A 83 -2.96 1.25 -12.37
N ILE A 84 -3.46 1.00 -11.16
CA ILE A 84 -3.09 -0.19 -10.39
C ILE A 84 -3.77 -1.44 -10.93
N VAL A 85 -3.03 -2.54 -10.93
CA VAL A 85 -3.54 -3.87 -11.28
C VAL A 85 -3.93 -4.59 -10.00
N ALA A 86 -4.99 -5.40 -10.06
CA ALA A 86 -5.37 -6.26 -8.95
C ALA A 86 -5.65 -7.69 -9.42
N GLU A 87 -5.15 -8.66 -8.66
CA GLU A 87 -5.39 -10.10 -8.86
C GLU A 87 -5.94 -10.72 -7.57
N TYR A 88 -6.77 -11.76 -7.69
CA TYR A 88 -7.27 -12.48 -6.53
C TYR A 88 -6.55 -13.81 -6.39
N ASP A 89 -5.92 -14.00 -5.24
CA ASP A 89 -5.40 -15.30 -4.83
C ASP A 89 -6.53 -16.10 -4.15
N ASN A 90 -7.03 -17.12 -4.84
CA ASN A 90 -8.09 -17.98 -4.31
C ASN A 90 -7.61 -18.85 -3.13
N ASN A 91 -6.32 -19.17 -3.03
CA ASN A 91 -5.80 -20.03 -1.97
C ASN A 91 -5.80 -19.29 -0.63
N ASN A 92 -5.37 -18.02 -0.67
CA ASN A 92 -5.28 -17.17 0.52
C ASN A 92 -6.49 -16.25 0.69
N GLN A 93 -7.50 -16.35 -0.18
CA GLN A 93 -8.68 -15.49 -0.21
C GLN A 93 -8.34 -13.99 -0.08
N THR A 94 -7.39 -13.54 -0.91
CA THR A 94 -6.76 -12.24 -0.76
C THR A 94 -6.66 -11.53 -2.11
N TRP A 95 -6.97 -10.25 -2.13
CA TRP A 95 -6.70 -9.40 -3.29
C TRP A 95 -5.28 -8.85 -3.20
N ILE A 96 -4.54 -8.93 -4.29
CA ILE A 96 -3.17 -8.44 -4.41
C ILE A 96 -3.20 -7.28 -5.39
N LEU A 97 -2.89 -6.08 -4.89
CA LEU A 97 -2.82 -4.85 -5.67
C LEU A 97 -1.36 -4.52 -5.95
N LYS A 98 -1.07 -4.14 -7.20
CA LYS A 98 0.27 -3.81 -7.68
C LYS A 98 0.23 -2.52 -8.48
N PHE A 99 1.27 -1.71 -8.28
CA PHE A 99 1.51 -0.48 -9.02
C PHE A 99 2.25 -0.77 -10.32
#